data_AF-A0A382JAV1-F1
#
_entry.id   AF-A0A382JAV1-F1
#
_cell.length_a   1.000
_cell.length_b   1.000
_cell.length_c   1.000
_cell.angle_alpha   90.00
_cell.angle_beta   90.00
_cell.angle_gamma   90.00
#
_symmetry.space_group_name_H-M   'P 1'
#
loop_
_entity.id
_entity.type
_entity.pdbx_description
1 polymer ?
#
loop_
_entity_poly.entity_id
_entity_poly.type
_entity_poly.pdbx_seq_one_letter_code
_entity_poly.pdbx_strand_id
1 'polypeptide(L)' 'MVVFSYSGNTSELTNLLKYANRFGIKVIGVASVKDSLLIKASDISLLLPRVKEADPIGMVPSSSTSITL' A
#
# COMPACT_ATOMS: atom_id res chain seq x y z
N MET A 1 4.04 3.40 -12.34
CA MET A 1 2.96 2.68 -11.65
C MET A 1 3.00 3.02 -10.17
N VAL A 2 1.87 3.30 -9.54
CA VAL A 2 1.80 3.54 -8.09
C VAL A 2 1.08 2.36 -7.45
N VAL A 3 1.66 1.80 -6.39
CA VAL A 3 1.13 0.62 -5.73
C VAL A 3 1.05 0.86 -4.23
N PHE A 4 -0.14 0.61 -3.68
CA PHE A 4 -0.41 0.78 -2.26
C PHE A 4 -0.65 -0.60 -1.64
N SER A 5 0.10 -0.91 -0.58
CA SER A 5 -0.13 -2.12 0.20
C SER A 5 0.34 -1.92 1.62
N TYR A 6 -0.55 -2.15 2.60
CA TYR A 6 -0.22 -1.96 4.00
C TYR A 6 0.86 -2.96 4.48
N SER A 7 0.66 -4.27 4.22
CA SER A 7 1.62 -5.32 4.55
C SER A 7 2.73 -5.48 3.50
N GLY A 8 2.45 -5.15 2.24
CA GLY A 8 3.39 -5.19 1.12
C GLY A 8 3.97 -6.57 0.81
N ASN A 9 3.29 -7.66 1.19
CA ASN A 9 3.82 -9.03 1.12
C ASN A 9 2.84 -10.05 0.51
N THR A 10 1.95 -9.64 -0.39
CA THR A 10 0.99 -10.54 -1.04
C THR A 10 1.57 -11.15 -2.32
N SER A 11 1.08 -12.35 -2.67
CA SER A 11 1.54 -13.10 -3.85
C SER A 11 1.17 -12.39 -5.16
N GLU A 12 0.00 -11.77 -5.21
CA GLU A 12 -0.49 -10.99 -6.35
C GLU A 12 0.39 -9.76 -6.60
N LEU A 13 0.82 -9.10 -5.53
CA LEU A 13 1.69 -7.94 -5.58
C LEU A 13 3.06 -8.29 -6.18
N THR A 14 3.59 -9.45 -5.80
CA THR A 14 4.86 -9.95 -6.32
C THR A 14 4.79 -10.17 -7.84
N ASN A 15 3.68 -10.71 -8.35
CA ASN A 15 3.50 -10.87 -9.79
C ASN A 15 3.37 -9.53 -10.52
N LEU A 16 2.66 -8.56 -9.93
CA LEU A 16 2.54 -7.20 -10.48
C LEU A 16 3.91 -6.49 -10.55
N LEU A 17 4.71 -6.61 -9.49
CA LEU A 17 6.05 -6.03 -9.41
C LEU A 17 7.01 -6.66 -10.42
N LYS A 18 6.95 -7.99 -10.58
CA LYS A 18 7.72 -8.70 -11.62
C LYS A 18 7.33 -8.25 -13.02
N TYR A 19 6.03 -8.06 -13.27
CA TYR A 19 5.56 -7.52 -14.54
C TYR A 19 6.11 -6.11 -14.76
N ALA A 20 5.96 -5.21 -13.79
CA ALA A 20 6.46 -3.85 -13.91
C ALA A 20 7.97 -3.80 -14.15
N ASN A 21 8.75 -4.60 -13.42
CA ASN A 21 10.19 -4.71 -13.60
C ASN A 21 10.55 -5.24 -15.00
N ARG A 22 9.85 -6.30 -15.48
CA ARG A 22 10.07 -6.88 -16.81
C ARG A 22 9.89 -5.88 -17.95
N PHE A 23 8.97 -4.93 -17.80
CA PHE A 23 8.71 -3.91 -18.80
C PHE A 23 9.41 -2.57 -18.51
N GLY A 24 10.31 -2.52 -17.52
CA GLY A 24 11.03 -1.30 -17.15
C GLY A 24 10.13 -0.18 -16.63
N ILE A 25 8.95 -0.53 -16.10
CA ILE A 25 7.98 0.44 -15.57
C ILE A 25 8.44 0.85 -14.17
N LYS A 26 8.70 2.15 -13.99
CA LYS A 26 9.01 2.69 -12.66
C LYS A 26 7.86 2.47 -11.67
N VAL A 27 8.17 1.92 -10.50
CA VAL A 27 7.21 1.62 -9.44
C VAL A 27 7.42 2.54 -8.25
N ILE A 28 6.34 3.20 -7.84
CA ILE A 28 6.27 3.92 -6.56
C ILE A 28 5.51 3.02 -5.59
N GLY A 29 6.19 2.50 -4.58
CA GLY A 29 5.66 1.57 -3.59
C GLY A 29 5.34 2.28 -2.30
N VAL A 30 4.09 2.17 -1.85
CA VAL A 30 3.61 2.80 -0.61
C VAL A 30 3.22 1.71 0.39
N ALA A 31 3.94 1.60 1.50
CA ALA A 31 3.68 0.61 2.56
C ALA A 31 4.03 1.12 3.96
N SER A 32 3.38 0.54 4.99
CA SER A 32 3.68 0.87 6.40
C SER A 32 4.78 -0.02 7.00
N VAL A 33 5.16 -1.09 6.29
CA VAL A 33 6.21 -2.02 6.70
C VAL A 33 7.46 -1.79 5.83
N LYS A 34 8.53 -1.29 6.47
CA LYS A 34 9.82 -0.99 5.81
C LYS A 34 10.45 -2.21 5.14
N ASP A 35 10.27 -3.39 5.72
CA ASP A 35 10.85 -4.63 5.22
C ASP A 35 9.96 -5.39 4.21
N SER A 36 8.86 -4.79 3.78
CA SER A 36 7.94 -5.41 2.84
C SER A 36 8.55 -5.60 1.44
N LEU A 37 8.07 -6.65 0.75
CA LEU A 37 8.45 -6.97 -0.62
C LEU A 37 8.20 -5.79 -1.57
N LEU A 38 7.11 -5.06 -1.36
CA LEU A 38 6.77 -3.85 -2.11
C LEU A 38 7.85 -2.78 -2.03
N ILE A 39 8.29 -2.43 -0.82
CA ILE A 39 9.26 -1.36 -0.57
C ILE A 39 10.63 -1.73 -1.15
N LYS A 40 11.00 -3.01 -1.08
CA LYS A 40 12.25 -3.54 -1.64
C LYS A 40 12.25 -3.58 -3.17
N ALA A 41 11.09 -3.82 -3.78
CA ALA A 41 10.94 -3.94 -5.23
C ALA A 41 10.54 -2.62 -5.91
N SER A 42 10.25 -1.55 -5.16
CA SER A 42 9.88 -0.24 -5.68
C SER A 42 11.11 0.64 -5.97
N ASP A 43 11.10 1.38 -7.06
CA ASP A 43 12.11 2.40 -7.37
C ASP A 43 12.03 3.61 -6.43
N ILE A 44 10.81 3.98 -6.04
CA ILE A 44 10.56 5.05 -5.06
C ILE A 44 9.71 4.46 -3.94
N SER A 45 10.32 4.34 -2.77
CA SER A 45 9.70 3.82 -1.56
C SER A 45 9.08 4.95 -0.73
N LEU A 46 7.77 4.93 -0.55
CA LEU A 46 7.05 5.81 0.37
C LEU A 46 6.65 5.00 1.60
N LEU A 47 7.38 5.22 2.69
CA LEU A 47 7.03 4.62 3.96
C LEU A 47 5.88 5.41 4.58
N LEU A 48 4.72 4.77 4.71
CA LEU A 48 3.65 5.34 5.52
C LEU A 48 4.10 5.26 6.98
N PRO A 49 4.11 6.39 7.72
CA PRO A 49 4.27 6.32 9.16
C PRO A 49 3.17 5.41 9.71
N ARG A 50 3.52 4.52 10.64
CA ARG A 50 2.50 3.82 11.42
C ARG A 50 1.84 4.85 12.31
N VAL A 51 0.88 5.58 11.75
CA VAL A 51 -0.01 6.41 12.53
C VAL A 51 -0.85 5.42 13.32
N LYS A 52 -0.72 5.47 14.63
CA LYS A 52 -1.68 4.85 15.54
C LYS A 52 -3.03 5.44 15.12
N GLU A 53 -3.96 4.60 14.68
CA GLU A 53 -5.35 4.98 14.40
C GLU A 53 -5.77 6.08 15.38
N ALA A 54 -6.41 7.13 14.86
CA ALA A 54 -6.99 8.17 15.72
C ALA A 54 -8.14 7.63 16.59
N ASP A 55 -8.46 6.32 16.50
CA ASP A 55 -9.49 5.67 17.27
C ASP A 55 -8.95 4.50 18.13
N PRO A 56 -9.01 4.62 19.47
CA PRO A 56 -8.65 3.54 20.41
C PRO A 56 -9.76 2.48 20.58
N ILE A 57 -10.81 2.51 19.77
CA ILE A 57 -12.02 1.71 19.97
C ILE A 57 -12.51 1.24 18.60
N GLY A 58 -12.19 -0.01 18.23
CA GLY A 58 -12.68 -0.65 17.01
C GLY A 58 -14.20 -0.87 17.02
N MET A 59 -14.97 0.21 16.94
CA MET A 59 -16.42 0.20 17.07
C MET A 59 -17.10 1.30 16.22
N VAL A 60 -16.77 1.41 14.93
CA VAL A 60 -17.66 2.14 14.02
C VAL A 60 -17.72 1.48 12.63
N PRO A 61 -18.52 0.42 12.44
CA PRO A 61 -19.19 0.21 11.17
C PRO A 61 -20.45 1.09 11.18
N SER A 62 -20.33 2.33 10.71
CA SER A 62 -21.50 3.21 10.56
C SER A 62 -21.45 3.96 9.24
N SER A 63 -22.06 3.32 8.24
CA SER A 63 -23.00 3.91 7.28
C SER A 63 -22.49 5.10 6.46
N SER A 64 -22.24 4.91 5.16
CA SER A 64 -23.26 5.17 4.14
C SER A 64 -23.97 6.52 4.34
N THR A 65 -23.82 7.39 3.33
CA THR A 65 -24.58 8.66 3.07
C THR A 65 -23.88 9.99 3.41
N SER A 66 -22.78 10.38 2.74
CA SER A 66 -22.46 11.83 2.69
C SER A 66 -21.54 12.43 1.62
N ILE A 67 -21.17 11.78 0.50
CA ILE A 67 -20.55 12.54 -0.62
C ILE A 67 -21.00 11.96 -1.98
N THR A 68 -22.25 12.26 -2.29
CA THR A 68 -22.84 12.23 -3.65
C THR A 68 -23.11 13.66 -4.10
N LEU A 69 -22.25 14.61 -3.76
CA LEU A 69 -22.34 15.99 -4.26
C LEU A 69 -20.94 16.51 -4.61
#